data_AF-A0A529NTM5-F1
#
_entry.id   AF-A0A529NTM5-F1
#
_cell.length_a   1.000
_cell.length_b   1.000
_cell.length_c   1.000
_cell.angle_alpha   90.00
_cell.angle_beta   90.00
_cell.angle_gamma   90.00
#
_symmetry.space_group_name_H-M   'P 1'
#
loop_
_entity.id
_entity.type
_entity.pdbx_description
1 polymer ?
#
loop_
_entity_poly.entity_id
_entity_poly.type
_entity_poly.pdbx_seq_one_letter_code
_entity_poly.pdbx_strand_id
1 'polypeptide(L)'
;PLAAGTIIGSGTVSNKLNGGPGKPVWAGGAGYSCIAELRMIETIESGEPKTPFLLFGDTVRIEMKDKAGHSIFGAIEQKVEKYAG
;
A
#
# COMPACT_ATOMS: atom_id res chain seq x y z
N PRO A 1 -9.69 11.39 26.96
CA PRO A 1 -10.44 12.03 25.86
C PRO A 1 -9.45 12.37 24.72
N LEU A 2 -9.91 12.41 23.46
CA LEU A 2 -9.08 12.89 22.34
C LEU A 2 -9.16 14.41 22.24
N ALA A 3 -8.02 15.08 22.00
CA ALA A 3 -7.91 16.54 21.94
C ALA A 3 -7.92 17.07 20.50
N ALA A 4 -8.10 18.38 20.32
CA ALA A 4 -8.02 19.04 19.02
C ALA A 4 -6.67 18.76 18.32
N GLY A 5 -6.71 18.44 17.03
CA GLY A 5 -5.54 18.07 16.24
C GLY A 5 -5.17 16.57 16.28
N THR A 6 -5.93 15.74 16.99
CA THR A 6 -5.73 14.28 16.97
C THR A 6 -5.95 13.72 15.55
N ILE A 7 -5.02 12.89 15.07
CA ILE A 7 -5.13 12.16 13.80
C ILE A 7 -5.47 10.69 14.09
N ILE A 8 -6.51 10.17 13.44
CA ILE A 8 -6.88 8.75 13.50
C ILE A 8 -6.72 8.16 12.10
N GLY A 9 -5.84 7.16 11.98
CA GLY A 9 -5.62 6.44 10.73
C GLY A 9 -6.58 5.25 10.58
N SER A 10 -6.98 4.94 9.35
CA SER A 10 -7.78 3.74 9.04
C SER A 10 -6.99 2.44 9.17
N GLY A 11 -5.66 2.52 9.12
CA GLY A 11 -4.81 1.38 8.77
C GLY A 11 -4.72 1.20 7.25
N THR A 12 -4.02 0.15 6.83
CA THR A 12 -3.83 -0.19 5.41
C THR A 12 -5.15 -0.53 4.74
N VAL A 13 -5.34 -0.05 3.50
CA VAL A 13 -6.52 -0.41 2.70
C VAL A 13 -6.22 -1.71 1.95
N SER A 14 -7.04 -2.74 2.18
CA SER A 14 -6.90 -4.06 1.56
C SER A 14 -8.26 -4.59 1.12
N ASN A 15 -8.30 -5.19 -0.08
CA ASN A 15 -9.51 -5.79 -0.64
C ASN A 15 -9.38 -7.31 -0.72
N LYS A 16 -10.37 -8.03 -0.18
CA LYS A 16 -10.48 -9.48 -0.33
C LYS A 16 -10.90 -9.87 -1.75
N LEU A 17 -10.60 -11.11 -2.14
CA LEU A 17 -11.10 -11.71 -3.38
C LEU A 17 -11.76 -13.04 -3.08
N ASN A 18 -13.05 -13.18 -3.41
CA ASN A 18 -13.82 -14.42 -3.22
C ASN A 18 -13.74 -15.00 -1.79
N GLY A 19 -13.70 -14.15 -0.78
CA GLY A 19 -13.59 -14.55 0.63
C GLY A 19 -12.17 -14.90 1.10
N GLY A 20 -11.21 -15.03 0.18
CA GLY A 20 -9.80 -15.26 0.46
C GLY A 20 -8.95 -13.97 0.43
N PRO A 21 -7.62 -14.11 0.48
CA PRO A 21 -6.68 -12.99 0.33
C PRO A 21 -6.93 -12.22 -0.98
N GLY A 22 -6.63 -10.92 -0.95
CA GLY A 22 -6.67 -10.09 -2.14
C GLY A 22 -5.64 -10.51 -3.18
N LYS A 23 -5.79 -9.98 -4.40
CA LYS A 23 -4.76 -10.05 -5.45
C LYS A 23 -4.31 -8.65 -5.83
N PRO A 24 -3.04 -8.48 -6.24
CA PRO A 24 -2.61 -7.21 -6.81
C PRO A 24 -3.36 -6.91 -8.11
N VAL A 25 -3.45 -5.63 -8.47
CA VAL A 25 -4.19 -5.17 -9.64
C VAL A 25 -3.68 -5.82 -10.93
N TRP A 26 -2.37 -5.95 -11.07
CA TRP A 26 -1.74 -6.60 -12.24
C TRP A 26 -2.06 -8.10 -12.34
N ALA A 27 -2.50 -8.75 -11.25
CA ALA A 27 -2.96 -10.13 -11.23
C ALA A 27 -4.50 -10.25 -11.27
N GLY A 28 -5.20 -9.17 -11.64
CA GLY A 28 -6.66 -9.14 -11.79
C GLY A 28 -7.45 -8.97 -10.49
N GLY A 29 -6.81 -8.56 -9.39
CA GLY A 29 -7.50 -8.24 -8.13
C GLY A 29 -7.84 -6.76 -7.97
N ALA A 30 -8.52 -6.42 -6.87
CA ALA A 30 -8.81 -5.04 -6.48
C ALA A 30 -7.66 -4.35 -5.73
N GLY A 31 -6.53 -5.06 -5.53
CA GLY A 31 -5.34 -4.53 -4.88
C GLY A 31 -5.43 -4.38 -3.35
N TYR A 32 -4.27 -4.18 -2.77
CA TYR A 32 -4.04 -3.83 -1.37
C TYR A 32 -2.81 -2.92 -1.28
N SER A 33 -2.72 -2.14 -0.21
CA SER A 33 -1.70 -1.09 -0.09
C SER A 33 -0.45 -1.51 0.71
N CYS A 34 -0.33 -2.78 1.11
CA CYS A 34 0.73 -3.23 2.03
C CYS A 34 1.69 -4.23 1.38
N ILE A 35 2.99 -3.89 1.30
CA ILE A 35 4.05 -4.81 0.84
C ILE A 35 4.19 -6.01 1.78
N ALA A 36 4.01 -5.82 3.09
CA ALA A 36 4.06 -6.92 4.04
C ALA A 36 2.92 -7.93 3.81
N GLU A 37 1.72 -7.46 3.43
CA GLU A 37 0.59 -8.31 3.07
C GLU A 37 0.88 -9.12 1.80
N LEU A 38 1.43 -8.49 0.74
CA LEU A 38 1.88 -9.19 -0.46
C LEU A 38 2.85 -10.32 -0.12
N ARG A 39 3.89 -10.01 0.66
CA ARG A 39 4.91 -10.97 1.07
C ARG A 39 4.33 -12.11 1.89
N MET A 40 3.35 -11.84 2.75
CA MET A 40 2.66 -12.89 3.50
C MET A 40 1.89 -13.83 2.56
N ILE A 41 1.17 -13.28 1.59
CA ILE A 41 0.45 -14.05 0.57
C ILE A 41 1.43 -14.91 -0.24
N GLU A 42 2.53 -14.33 -0.72
CA GLU A 42 3.58 -15.07 -1.44
C GLU A 42 4.16 -16.22 -0.62
N THR A 43 4.35 -16.00 0.68
CA THR A 43 4.84 -17.03 1.61
C THR A 43 3.82 -18.17 1.77
N ILE A 44 2.53 -17.84 1.89
CA ILE A 44 1.46 -18.86 1.97
C ILE A 44 1.36 -19.66 0.67
N GLU A 45 1.42 -18.98 -0.48
CA GLU A 45 1.18 -19.60 -1.79
C GLU A 45 2.41 -20.34 -2.34
N SER A 46 3.61 -19.84 -2.06
CA SER A 46 4.85 -20.31 -2.69
C SER A 46 5.99 -20.63 -1.72
N GLY A 47 5.75 -20.56 -0.41
CA GLY A 47 6.69 -20.94 0.64
C GLY A 47 7.67 -19.85 1.07
N GLU A 48 7.84 -18.81 0.26
CA GLU A 48 8.74 -17.68 0.56
C GLU A 48 8.25 -16.36 -0.03
N PRO A 49 8.62 -15.21 0.56
CA PRO A 49 8.34 -13.90 -0.02
C PRO A 49 9.28 -13.63 -1.20
N LYS A 50 8.71 -13.23 -2.34
CA LYS A 50 9.45 -12.87 -3.56
C LYS A 50 9.63 -11.37 -3.70
N THR A 51 8.64 -10.60 -3.25
CA THR A 51 8.69 -9.15 -3.33
C THR A 51 9.60 -8.58 -2.23
N PRO A 52 10.63 -7.79 -2.58
CA PRO A 52 11.47 -7.14 -1.59
C PRO A 52 10.68 -6.04 -0.86
N PHE A 53 11.18 -5.61 0.31
CA PHE A 53 10.78 -4.32 0.85
C PHE A 53 11.39 -3.19 0.01
N LEU A 54 10.99 -1.96 0.29
CA LEU A 54 11.52 -0.79 -0.42
C LEU A 54 13.04 -0.69 -0.26
N LEU A 55 13.71 -0.35 -1.35
CA LEU A 55 15.14 -0.11 -1.45
C LEU A 55 15.42 1.38 -1.64
N PHE A 56 16.65 1.82 -1.36
CA PHE A 56 17.05 3.19 -1.67
C PHE A 56 16.95 3.46 -3.17
N GLY A 57 16.34 4.58 -3.53
CA GLY A 57 16.02 4.92 -4.90
C GLY A 57 14.57 4.66 -5.30
N ASP A 58 13.86 3.78 -4.58
CA ASP A 58 12.45 3.51 -4.84
C ASP A 58 11.60 4.75 -4.57
N THR A 59 10.54 4.91 -5.37
CA THR A 59 9.54 5.97 -5.19
C THR A 59 8.19 5.34 -4.94
N VAL A 60 7.51 5.81 -3.88
CA VAL A 60 6.15 5.41 -3.53
C VAL A 60 5.22 6.58 -3.80
N ARG A 61 4.13 6.31 -4.53
CA ARG A 61 3.06 7.27 -4.80
C ARG A 61 1.73 6.76 -4.25
N ILE A 62 1.04 7.58 -3.46
CA ILE A 62 -0.31 7.32 -2.94
C ILE A 62 -1.20 8.51 -3.35
N GLU A 63 -2.28 8.22 -4.06
CA GLU A 63 -3.26 9.22 -4.47
C GLU A 63 -4.68 8.65 -4.43
N MET A 64 -5.66 9.53 -4.29
CA MET A 64 -7.08 9.19 -4.44
C MET A 64 -7.70 10.13 -5.48
N LYS A 65 -8.41 9.54 -6.43
CA LYS A 65 -9.12 10.26 -7.50
C LYS A 65 -10.62 10.11 -7.34
N ASP A 66 -11.36 11.16 -7.72
CA ASP A 66 -12.81 11.09 -7.86
C ASP A 66 -13.23 10.26 -9.09
N LYS A 67 -14.53 10.15 -9.33
CA LYS A 67 -15.07 9.42 -10.49
C LYS A 67 -14.73 10.05 -11.85
N ALA A 68 -14.42 11.34 -11.87
CA ALA A 68 -14.00 12.06 -13.08
C ALA A 68 -12.48 12.00 -13.29
N GLY A 69 -11.73 11.42 -12.35
CA GLY A 69 -10.28 11.29 -12.40
C GLY A 69 -9.51 12.45 -11.78
N HIS A 70 -10.18 13.41 -11.15
CA HIS A 70 -9.51 14.53 -10.46
C HIS A 70 -8.96 14.08 -9.11
N SER A 71 -7.80 14.62 -8.73
CA SER A 71 -7.20 14.34 -7.43
C SER A 71 -8.01 14.99 -6.31
N ILE A 72 -8.34 14.21 -5.28
CA ILE A 72 -9.12 14.69 -4.11
C ILE A 72 -8.19 15.36 -3.07
N PHE A 73 -6.98 14.81 -2.87
CA PHE A 73 -6.07 15.21 -1.80
C PHE A 73 -4.68 15.65 -2.29
N GLY A 74 -4.46 15.70 -3.61
CA GLY A 74 -3.11 15.66 -4.18
C GLY A 74 -2.54 14.24 -4.16
N ALA A 75 -1.21 14.14 -4.21
CA ALA A 75 -0.50 12.88 -4.11
C ALA A 75 0.62 12.96 -3.07
N ILE A 76 0.73 11.93 -2.25
CA ILE A 76 1.93 11.67 -1.46
C ILE A 76 2.89 10.95 -2.39
N GLU A 77 4.03 11.55 -2.70
CA GLU A 77 5.05 10.98 -3.57
C GLU A 77 6.41 11.16 -2.91
N GLN A 78 7.03 10.05 -2.51
CA GLN A 78 8.25 10.08 -1.70
C GLN A 78 9.26 9.07 -2.24
N LYS A 79 10.52 9.50 -2.28
CA LYS A 79 11.66 8.66 -2.61
C LYS A 79 12.32 8.16 -1.33
N VAL A 80 12.66 6.87 -1.31
CA VAL A 80 13.41 6.27 -0.20
C VAL A 80 14.88 6.64 -0.36
N GLU A 81 15.41 7.40 0.60
CA GLU A 81 16.79 7.89 0.58
C GLU A 81 17.55 7.45 1.82
N LYS A 82 18.87 7.29 1.66
CA LYS A 82 19.76 6.98 2.77
C LYS A 82 19.94 8.23 3.62
N TYR A 83 19.57 8.17 4.90
CA TYR A 83 19.85 9.24 5.84
C TYR A 83 21.36 9.37 6.06
N ALA A 84 21.91 10.57 5.83
CA ALA A 84 23.34 10.84 5.87
C ALA A 84 23.83 11.56 7.15
N GLY A 85 22.92 11.98 8.03
CA GLY A 85 23.24 12.77 9.22
C GLY A 85 23.25 14.26 8.95
#